data_AF-A0A2D4HCI6-F1
#
_entry.id   AF-A0A2D4HCI6-F1
#
_cell.length_a   1.000
_cell.length_b   1.000
_cell.length_c   1.000
_cell.angle_alpha   90.00
_cell.angle_beta   90.00
_cell.angle_gamma   90.00
#
_symmetry.space_group_name_H-M   'P 1'
#
loop_
_entity.id
_entity.type
_entity.pdbx_description
1 polymer ?
#
loop_
_entity_poly.entity_id
_entity_poly.type
_entity_poly.pdbx_seq_one_letter_code
_entity_poly.pdbx_strand_id
1 'polypeptide(L)'
;MKLSRAAEEVATFFAKMLDHDYARKKIFRDNFFCDWMQVMTPQERKKIKDLKRCDFSDIHNYFLEKQEAQKALPKEEKQRLKEEAERIQEEYGYCVIDGHQEKIGNFRTEPPGLFRGRGDHPKMGMLKKRIMPEDVVINCSKDSKAPRPPRGHKWKEVRCDNTVTWLASWTENIQGSIKYIMLNPSSKLKAEKDWQKYEVARRLKKLIHPIRRQYRADWKSKEPKKRQISVALYFIDKLALRAGNEKEEGETADTVGCCSLRVEHIALHSRQGGMENVVEFDFLGKDCIRYYNKVSVEKQPGSLQPSMILDLLPSYPESLFQILVFKNLKLFMEEKEPDDNLFDKLSTATLNKHLQDLMDGLTAKVFRTYNASITLQEQLEALTNEKDSLAAKLLSYNRANRAVAVLCNHQRATPKTYEKSMKNLQAKIDARKDQLANAKARLRKARAEHKCKKETKSKVAMEKKKKLVKKIEEQLAKLNLQATDKKENKQIAMGTSKLNYLDPRITVAWCKRFDVPIEKVYNKTQREKFAWAIAIAEEDFVF
;
A
#
# COMPACT_ATOMS: atom_id res chain seq x y z
N MET A 1 33.47 21.30 19.47
CA MET A 1 32.85 21.62 20.78
C MET A 1 32.25 20.35 21.36
N LYS A 2 32.51 20.02 22.62
CA LYS A 2 31.91 18.84 23.26
C LYS A 2 30.48 19.17 23.71
N LEU A 3 29.52 18.34 23.32
CA LEU A 3 28.11 18.49 23.67
C LEU A 3 27.78 17.70 24.95
N SER A 4 26.71 18.09 25.63
CA SER A 4 26.04 17.29 26.65
C SER A 4 25.43 16.03 26.00
N ARG A 5 25.28 14.94 26.77
CA ARG A 5 24.78 13.67 26.21
C ARG A 5 23.43 13.79 25.52
N ALA A 6 22.51 14.61 26.07
CA ALA A 6 21.19 14.84 25.48
C ALA A 6 21.29 15.60 24.15
N ALA A 7 22.09 16.67 24.10
CA ALA A 7 22.30 17.43 22.88
C ALA A 7 23.09 16.63 21.83
N GLU A 8 24.06 15.81 22.26
CA GLU A 8 24.85 14.92 21.40
C GLU A 8 23.96 13.85 20.75
N GLU A 9 23.09 13.17 21.52
CA GLU A 9 22.14 12.18 20.99
C GLU A 9 21.30 12.77 19.85
N VAL A 10 20.72 13.96 20.07
CA VAL A 10 19.89 14.64 19.07
C VAL A 10 20.71 15.10 17.85
N ALA A 11 21.93 15.60 18.07
CA ALA A 11 22.86 15.93 16.98
C ALA A 11 23.16 14.69 16.10
N THR A 12 23.30 13.50 16.70
CA THR A 12 23.53 12.27 15.92
C THR A 12 22.36 11.91 15.01
N PHE A 13 21.12 12.26 15.35
CA PHE A 13 19.97 11.98 14.50
C PHE A 13 20.00 12.79 13.21
N PHE A 14 20.39 14.07 13.30
CA PHE A 14 20.57 14.92 12.13
C PHE A 14 21.79 14.51 11.31
N ALA A 15 22.92 14.22 11.98
CA ALA A 15 24.15 13.78 11.33
C ALA A 15 23.95 12.51 10.49
N LYS A 16 23.22 11.51 11.00
CA LYS A 16 22.87 10.28 10.24
C LYS A 16 22.04 10.53 8.98
N MET A 17 21.47 11.73 8.84
CA MET A 17 20.60 12.12 7.74
C MET A 17 21.23 13.18 6.82
N LEU A 18 22.51 13.50 6.97
CA LEU A 18 23.16 14.60 6.25
C LEU A 18 23.04 14.46 4.72
N ASP A 19 23.17 13.23 4.20
CA ASP A 19 23.02 12.89 2.77
C ASP A 19 21.56 12.70 2.32
N HIS A 20 20.60 12.74 3.23
CA HIS A 20 19.20 12.54 2.90
C HIS A 20 18.54 13.86 2.48
N ASP A 21 17.67 13.80 1.47
CA ASP A 21 16.84 14.92 0.99
C ASP A 21 16.11 15.72 2.11
N TYR A 22 15.77 15.10 3.24
CA TYR A 22 15.16 15.80 4.37
C TYR A 22 16.09 16.85 4.99
N ALA A 23 17.38 16.57 5.13
CA ALA A 23 18.34 17.49 5.75
C ALA A 23 18.57 18.78 4.91
N ARG A 24 18.11 18.77 3.66
CA ARG A 24 18.13 19.90 2.73
C ARG A 24 16.85 20.75 2.80
N LYS A 25 15.74 20.22 3.33
CA LYS A 25 14.47 20.94 3.43
C LYS A 25 14.52 21.98 4.54
N LYS A 26 14.11 23.22 4.25
CA LYS A 26 14.09 24.33 5.22
C LYS A 26 13.26 23.99 6.47
N ILE A 27 12.01 23.55 6.30
CA ILE A 27 11.11 23.17 7.40
C ILE A 27 11.76 22.12 8.32
N PHE A 28 12.40 21.09 7.74
CA PHE A 28 13.07 20.04 8.51
C PHE A 28 14.21 20.60 9.36
N ARG A 29 15.03 21.47 8.78
CA ARG A 29 16.18 22.10 9.45
C ARG A 29 15.74 23.04 10.57
N ASP A 30 14.71 23.84 10.31
CA ASP A 30 14.18 24.82 11.28
C ASP A 30 13.58 24.10 12.48
N ASN A 31 12.72 23.10 12.25
CA ASN A 31 12.12 22.29 13.32
C ASN A 31 13.17 21.51 14.11
N PHE A 32 14.13 20.88 13.42
CA PHE A 32 15.24 20.20 14.09
C PHE A 32 16.00 21.16 15.00
N PHE A 33 16.37 22.33 14.50
CA PHE A 33 17.16 23.29 15.27
C PHE A 33 16.40 23.81 16.49
N CYS A 34 15.11 24.10 16.32
CA CYS A 34 14.23 24.51 17.42
C CYS A 34 14.22 23.47 18.54
N ASP A 35 13.97 22.20 18.23
CA ASP A 35 13.90 21.13 19.24
C ASP A 35 15.29 20.76 19.80
N TRP A 36 16.34 20.85 18.99
CA TRP A 36 17.70 20.61 19.45
C TRP A 36 18.14 21.64 20.50
N MET A 37 17.76 22.92 20.33
CA MET A 37 18.02 23.96 21.35
C MET A 37 17.30 23.69 22.68
N GLN A 38 16.15 23.02 22.67
CA GLN A 38 15.41 22.70 23.90
C GLN A 38 16.15 21.67 24.77
N VAL A 39 16.91 20.75 24.15
CA VAL A 39 17.69 19.72 24.88
C VAL A 39 19.10 20.18 25.26
N MET A 40 19.53 21.35 24.77
CA MET A 40 20.83 21.94 25.10
C MET A 40 20.86 22.53 26.51
N THR A 41 22.04 22.48 27.11
CA THR A 41 22.37 23.26 28.30
C THR A 41 22.39 24.77 28.00
N PRO A 42 22.25 25.64 29.01
CA PRO A 42 22.36 27.09 28.81
C PRO A 42 23.67 27.53 28.15
N GLN A 43 24.79 26.88 28.47
CA GLN A 43 26.10 27.18 27.88
C GLN A 43 26.16 26.81 26.39
N GLU A 44 25.55 25.68 26.01
CA GLU A 44 25.45 25.26 24.61
C GLU A 44 24.59 26.24 23.80
N ARG A 45 23.40 26.61 24.32
CA ARG A 45 22.51 27.59 23.67
C ARG A 45 23.15 28.95 23.45
N LYS A 46 24.03 29.39 24.37
CA LYS A 46 24.77 30.66 24.19
C LYS A 46 25.73 30.62 23.00
N LYS A 47 26.32 29.46 22.70
CA LYS A 47 27.29 29.28 21.61
C LYS A 47 26.64 28.90 20.29
N ILE A 48 25.67 27.99 20.31
CA ILE A 48 25.03 27.43 19.12
C ILE A 48 23.77 28.24 18.79
N LYS A 49 23.94 29.26 17.94
CA LYS A 49 22.86 30.18 17.54
C LYS A 49 22.36 30.00 16.11
N ASP A 50 23.16 29.36 15.26
CA ASP A 50 22.84 29.15 13.85
C ASP A 50 23.27 27.75 13.40
N LEU A 51 22.30 26.98 12.92
CA LEU A 51 22.52 25.63 12.38
C LEU A 51 23.50 25.64 11.20
N LYS A 52 23.54 26.70 10.38
CA LYS A 52 24.44 26.79 9.22
C LYS A 52 25.92 26.82 9.62
N ARG A 53 26.21 27.21 10.87
CA ARG A 53 27.57 27.24 11.44
C ARG A 53 27.95 25.93 12.13
N CYS A 54 27.05 24.96 12.18
CA CYS A 54 27.31 23.66 12.77
C CYS A 54 27.80 22.68 11.70
N ASP A 55 28.93 22.03 11.95
CA ASP A 55 29.44 20.95 11.12
C ASP A 55 29.18 19.59 11.81
N PHE A 56 28.51 18.69 11.08
CA PHE A 56 28.16 17.35 11.54
C PHE A 56 28.95 16.26 10.79
N SER A 57 29.91 16.64 9.95
CA SER A 57 30.62 15.74 9.03
C SER A 57 31.37 14.62 9.77
N ASP A 58 32.05 14.92 10.87
CA ASP A 58 32.76 13.91 11.65
C ASP A 58 31.81 12.87 12.26
N ILE A 59 30.67 13.32 12.81
CA ILE A 59 29.64 12.42 13.36
C ILE A 59 29.04 11.58 12.23
N HIS A 60 28.80 12.18 11.07
CA HIS A 60 28.28 11.50 9.89
C HIS A 60 29.23 10.40 9.41
N ASN A 61 30.51 10.73 9.21
CA ASN A 61 31.56 9.81 8.78
C ASN A 61 31.72 8.64 9.76
N TYR A 62 31.72 8.91 11.07
CA TYR A 62 31.72 7.87 12.09
C TYR A 62 30.57 6.86 11.92
N PHE A 63 29.35 7.33 11.63
CA PHE A 63 28.21 6.42 11.42
C PHE A 63 28.28 5.66 10.10
N LEU A 64 28.86 6.23 9.04
CA LEU A 64 29.15 5.51 7.80
C LEU A 64 30.16 4.39 8.04
N GLU A 65 31.26 4.68 8.75
CA GLU A 65 32.27 3.69 9.13
C GLU A 65 31.68 2.58 10.01
N LYS A 66 30.87 2.94 11.01
CA LYS A 66 30.14 1.98 11.84
C LYS A 66 29.21 1.08 11.03
N GLN A 67 28.52 1.64 10.03
CA GLN A 67 27.62 0.87 9.17
C GLN A 67 28.41 -0.13 8.30
N GLU A 68 29.56 0.26 7.76
CA GLU A 68 30.44 -0.64 7.00
C GLU A 68 31.06 -1.71 7.89
N ALA A 69 31.55 -1.34 9.08
CA ALA A 69 32.05 -2.29 10.07
C ALA A 69 30.98 -3.32 10.48
N GLN A 70 29.73 -2.89 10.63
CA GLN A 70 28.61 -3.77 10.96
C GLN A 70 28.33 -4.79 9.84
N LYS A 71 28.47 -4.39 8.56
CA LYS A 71 28.37 -5.31 7.41
C LYS A 71 29.54 -6.31 7.39
N ALA A 72 30.73 -5.85 7.78
CA ALA A 72 31.96 -6.65 7.83
C ALA A 72 32.08 -7.57 9.06
N LEU A 73 31.09 -7.56 9.99
CA LEU A 73 31.14 -8.41 11.19
C LEU A 73 31.40 -9.88 10.86
N PRO A 74 32.27 -10.57 11.64
CA PRO A 74 32.51 -12.00 11.50
C PRO A 74 31.22 -12.82 11.62
N LYS A 75 31.22 -14.02 11.01
CA LYS A 75 30.07 -14.93 11.05
C LYS A 75 29.67 -15.31 12.48
N GLU A 76 30.65 -15.51 13.35
CA GLU A 76 30.44 -15.86 14.76
C GLU A 76 29.72 -14.73 15.51
N GLU A 77 30.18 -13.49 15.38
CA GLU A 77 29.53 -12.36 16.04
C GLU A 77 28.12 -12.09 15.51
N LYS A 78 27.92 -12.24 14.19
CA LYS A 78 26.58 -12.17 13.58
C LYS A 78 25.64 -13.24 14.13
N GLN A 79 26.15 -14.44 14.42
CA GLN A 79 25.38 -15.53 15.00
C GLN A 79 25.03 -15.23 16.47
N ARG A 80 25.96 -14.70 17.26
CA ARG A 80 25.70 -14.27 18.66
C ARG A 80 24.61 -13.20 18.74
N LEU A 81 24.69 -12.17 17.90
CA LEU A 81 23.65 -11.12 17.84
C LEU A 81 22.28 -11.66 17.41
N LYS A 82 22.26 -12.69 16.56
CA LYS A 82 21.04 -13.36 16.13
C LYS A 82 20.41 -14.15 17.28
N GLU A 83 21.21 -14.92 18.03
CA GLU A 83 20.75 -15.68 19.20
C GLU A 83 20.24 -14.76 20.31
N GLU A 84 20.90 -13.62 20.53
CA GLU A 84 20.40 -12.60 21.46
C GLU A 84 19.05 -12.01 21.00
N ALA A 85 18.90 -11.74 19.71
CA ALA A 85 17.64 -11.27 19.16
C ALA A 85 16.51 -12.32 19.25
N GLU A 86 16.82 -13.60 19.09
CA GLU A 86 15.90 -14.74 19.25
C GLU A 86 15.47 -14.88 20.72
N ARG A 87 16.39 -14.80 21.67
CA ARG A 87 16.06 -14.77 23.11
C ARG A 87 15.09 -13.64 23.48
N ILE A 88 15.36 -12.43 23.00
CA ILE A 88 14.46 -11.28 23.23
C ILE A 88 13.08 -11.53 22.58
N GLN A 89 13.04 -12.17 21.41
CA GLN A 89 11.79 -12.53 20.74
C GLN A 89 11.00 -13.60 21.50
N GLU A 90 11.68 -14.58 22.10
CA GLU A 90 11.05 -15.61 22.92
C GLU A 90 10.47 -15.02 24.21
N GLU A 91 11.22 -14.14 24.87
CA GLU A 91 10.83 -13.55 26.16
C GLU A 91 9.71 -12.50 26.02
N TYR A 92 9.78 -11.62 25.01
CA TYR A 92 8.88 -10.47 24.89
C TYR A 92 7.98 -10.49 23.65
N GLY A 93 8.20 -11.42 22.73
CA GLY A 93 7.52 -11.43 21.43
C GLY A 93 6.20 -12.18 21.40
N TYR A 94 5.76 -12.70 22.55
CA TYR A 94 4.54 -13.50 22.69
C TYR A 94 3.72 -13.02 23.90
N CYS A 95 2.41 -13.21 23.82
CA CYS A 95 1.47 -13.05 24.93
C CYS A 95 0.52 -14.23 24.99
N VAL A 96 -0.22 -14.37 26.08
CA VAL A 96 -1.32 -15.35 26.19
C VAL A 96 -2.64 -14.60 26.14
N ILE A 97 -3.53 -15.02 25.24
CA ILE A 97 -4.90 -14.51 25.13
C ILE A 97 -5.83 -15.71 25.08
N ASP A 98 -6.82 -15.73 25.96
CA ASP A 98 -7.83 -16.80 26.07
C ASP A 98 -7.22 -18.21 26.11
N GLY A 99 -6.10 -18.37 26.83
CA GLY A 99 -5.38 -19.65 26.96
C GLY A 99 -4.46 -19.99 25.80
N HIS A 100 -4.43 -19.20 24.73
CA HIS A 100 -3.57 -19.44 23.57
C HIS A 100 -2.37 -18.48 23.54
N GLN A 101 -1.19 -19.05 23.28
CA GLN A 101 0.01 -18.24 23.04
C GLN A 101 -0.05 -17.62 21.64
N GLU A 102 -0.01 -16.29 21.60
CA GLU A 102 -0.13 -15.48 20.40
C GLU A 102 1.09 -14.60 20.21
N LYS A 103 1.50 -14.41 18.95
CA LYS A 103 2.65 -13.57 18.63
C LYS A 103 2.27 -12.09 18.71
N ILE A 104 3.14 -11.27 19.31
CA ILE A 104 3.00 -9.81 19.32
C ILE A 104 3.58 -9.22 18.03
N GLY A 105 2.88 -8.27 17.42
CA GLY A 105 3.29 -7.65 16.16
C GLY A 105 4.50 -6.73 16.30
N ASN A 106 4.45 -5.83 17.28
CA ASN A 106 5.44 -4.75 17.48
C ASN A 106 5.75 -4.55 18.98
N PHE A 107 6.37 -5.53 19.62
CA PHE A 107 6.69 -5.47 21.06
C PHE A 107 7.83 -4.51 21.43
N ARG A 108 8.62 -4.04 20.44
CA ARG A 108 9.67 -3.03 20.65
C ARG A 108 9.08 -1.64 20.47
N THR A 109 9.31 -0.76 21.43
CA THR A 109 8.95 0.66 21.32
C THR A 109 9.77 1.34 20.22
N GLU A 110 9.18 2.36 19.58
CA GLU A 110 9.90 3.13 18.57
C GLU A 110 11.06 3.90 19.22
N PRO A 111 12.28 3.84 18.67
CA PRO A 111 13.39 4.63 19.18
C PRO A 111 13.18 6.14 18.93
N PRO A 112 13.82 7.00 19.76
CA PRO A 112 13.85 8.44 19.49
C PRO A 112 14.53 8.74 18.15
N GLY A 113 14.23 9.89 17.58
CA GLY A 113 14.79 10.32 16.30
C GLY A 113 14.08 11.54 15.74
N LEU A 114 14.36 11.92 14.50
CA LEU A 114 13.68 13.02 13.84
C LEU A 114 12.43 12.53 13.10
N PHE A 115 11.32 13.25 13.24
CA PHE A 115 10.07 12.95 12.58
C PHE A 115 10.20 13.19 11.07
N ARG A 116 9.86 12.18 10.27
CA ARG A 116 9.97 12.21 8.80
C ARG A 116 8.58 12.10 8.19
N GLY A 117 7.77 13.15 8.42
CA GLY A 117 6.46 13.28 7.81
C GLY A 117 6.57 13.27 6.27
N ARG A 118 5.65 12.57 5.60
CA ARG A 118 5.66 12.43 4.13
C ARG A 118 5.25 13.74 3.44
N GLY A 119 5.69 13.93 2.20
CA GLY A 119 5.44 15.15 1.44
C GLY A 119 6.06 16.38 2.09
N ASP A 120 5.28 17.46 2.17
CA ASP A 120 5.66 18.72 2.81
C ASP A 120 5.00 18.87 4.17
N HIS A 121 5.14 17.83 4.99
CA HIS A 121 4.61 17.81 6.35
C HIS A 121 5.21 18.94 7.22
N PRO A 122 4.39 19.81 7.83
CA PRO A 122 4.86 20.99 8.56
C PRO A 122 5.72 20.65 9.78
N LYS A 123 5.44 19.52 10.44
CA LYS A 123 6.20 19.00 11.59
C LYS A 123 7.46 18.17 11.26
N MET A 124 7.86 18.02 10.00
CA MET A 124 9.06 17.24 9.66
C MET A 124 10.30 17.83 10.35
N GLY A 125 11.22 17.00 10.83
CA GLY A 125 12.42 17.44 11.54
C GLY A 125 12.25 17.61 13.05
N MET A 126 11.02 17.68 13.56
CA MET A 126 10.77 17.70 15.01
C MET A 126 11.30 16.43 15.70
N LEU A 127 11.72 16.56 16.95
CA LEU A 127 12.29 15.50 17.75
C LEU A 127 11.18 14.57 18.28
N LYS A 128 11.19 13.32 17.82
CA LYS A 128 10.47 12.22 18.46
C LYS A 128 11.21 11.84 19.73
N LYS A 129 10.56 12.04 20.87
CA LYS A 129 11.14 11.79 22.19
C LYS A 129 11.25 10.29 22.47
N ARG A 130 12.16 9.94 23.38
CA ARG A 130 12.28 8.58 23.90
C ARG A 130 11.05 8.30 24.76
N ILE A 131 10.38 7.18 24.50
CA ILE A 131 9.26 6.73 25.31
C ILE A 131 9.80 6.11 26.59
N MET A 132 9.37 6.64 27.73
CA MET A 132 9.74 6.16 29.06
C MET A 132 8.63 5.27 29.62
N PRO A 133 8.92 4.40 30.61
CA PRO A 133 7.87 3.59 31.26
C PRO A 133 6.70 4.43 31.80
N GLU A 134 7.00 5.65 32.27
CA GLU A 134 6.02 6.61 32.78
C GLU A 134 5.06 7.15 31.71
N ASP A 135 5.34 6.90 30.42
CA ASP A 135 4.45 7.24 29.30
C ASP A 135 3.55 6.07 28.88
N VAL A 136 3.87 4.84 29.33
CA VAL A 136 3.27 3.61 28.83
C VAL A 136 2.11 3.16 29.72
N VAL A 137 0.96 2.97 29.08
CA VAL A 137 -0.22 2.31 29.65
C VAL A 137 -0.20 0.84 29.27
N ILE A 138 -0.28 -0.05 30.26
CA ILE A 138 -0.38 -1.49 30.07
C ILE A 138 -1.85 -1.92 30.17
N ASN A 139 -2.28 -2.80 29.26
CA ASN A 139 -3.59 -3.44 29.32
C ASN A 139 -3.44 -4.96 29.46
N CYS A 140 -4.00 -5.51 30.52
CA CYS A 140 -3.98 -6.95 30.80
C CYS A 140 -5.24 -7.36 31.56
N SER A 141 -5.56 -8.65 31.62
CA SER A 141 -6.73 -9.13 32.36
C SER A 141 -6.50 -9.05 33.88
N LYS A 142 -7.58 -8.97 34.67
CA LYS A 142 -7.50 -8.80 36.14
C LYS A 142 -6.82 -9.98 36.85
N ASP A 143 -6.97 -11.17 36.28
CA ASP A 143 -6.41 -12.44 36.72
C ASP A 143 -4.98 -12.69 36.19
N SER A 144 -4.49 -11.85 35.26
CA SER A 144 -3.13 -11.95 34.75
C SER A 144 -2.13 -11.19 35.61
N LYS A 145 -0.88 -11.69 35.63
CA LYS A 145 0.24 -10.97 36.24
C LYS A 145 0.69 -9.84 35.31
N ALA A 146 0.42 -8.60 35.72
CA ALA A 146 0.90 -7.43 34.98
C ALA A 146 2.44 -7.43 34.85
N PRO A 147 2.99 -7.06 33.68
CA PRO A 147 4.43 -6.95 33.48
C PRO A 147 5.04 -5.92 34.42
N ARG A 148 6.22 -6.21 34.96
CA ARG A 148 6.92 -5.27 35.86
C ARG A 148 7.65 -4.20 35.03
N PRO A 149 7.60 -2.92 35.43
CA PRO A 149 8.40 -1.88 34.79
C PRO A 149 9.90 -2.11 35.05
N PRO A 150 10.79 -1.50 34.24
CA PRO A 150 12.22 -1.47 34.52
C PRO A 150 12.53 -0.99 35.94
N ARG A 151 13.64 -1.45 36.53
CA ARG A 151 14.03 -1.10 37.89
C ARG A 151 14.14 0.43 38.05
N GLY A 152 13.49 0.97 39.09
CA GLY A 152 13.46 2.41 39.37
C GLY A 152 12.38 3.19 38.61
N HIS A 153 11.58 2.52 37.78
CA HIS A 153 10.51 3.14 37.00
C HIS A 153 9.13 2.62 37.40
N LYS A 154 8.09 3.33 36.95
CA LYS A 154 6.69 2.90 37.05
C LYS A 154 5.99 3.04 35.71
N TRP A 155 5.01 2.18 35.46
CA TRP A 155 4.10 2.39 34.33
C TRP A 155 3.24 3.63 34.56
N LYS A 156 2.82 4.29 33.47
CA LYS A 156 1.84 5.37 33.52
C LYS A 156 0.56 4.90 34.21
N GLU A 157 0.11 3.72 33.78
CA GLU A 157 -1.12 3.09 34.23
C GLU A 157 -1.10 1.60 33.87
N VAL A 158 -1.72 0.77 34.69
CA VAL A 158 -2.08 -0.61 34.36
C VAL A 158 -3.60 -0.70 34.45
N ARG A 159 -4.26 -1.10 33.36
CA ARG A 159 -5.71 -1.21 33.28
C ARG A 159 -6.16 -2.57 32.78
N CYS A 160 -7.45 -2.84 32.95
CA CYS A 160 -8.11 -4.04 32.46
C CYS A 160 -9.33 -3.64 31.62
N ASP A 161 -9.11 -3.41 30.33
CA ASP A 161 -10.14 -3.12 29.33
C ASP A 161 -10.21 -4.26 28.32
N ASN A 162 -11.26 -5.07 28.41
CA ASN A 162 -11.51 -6.20 27.52
C ASN A 162 -12.29 -5.81 26.25
N THR A 163 -12.62 -4.53 26.06
CA THR A 163 -13.30 -4.02 24.85
C THR A 163 -12.32 -3.66 23.73
N VAL A 164 -11.02 -3.60 24.06
CA VAL A 164 -9.93 -3.24 23.15
C VAL A 164 -9.03 -4.44 22.80
N THR A 165 -8.13 -4.25 21.83
CA THR A 165 -7.23 -5.33 21.35
C THR A 165 -5.75 -5.00 21.46
N TRP A 166 -5.40 -3.89 22.11
CA TRP A 166 -4.02 -3.48 22.33
C TRP A 166 -3.53 -3.96 23.71
N LEU A 167 -2.24 -4.26 23.79
CA LEU A 167 -1.56 -4.77 24.99
C LEU A 167 -0.85 -3.65 25.76
N ALA A 168 -0.31 -2.67 25.03
CA ALA A 168 0.27 -1.47 25.60
C ALA A 168 0.00 -0.29 24.68
N SER A 169 -0.03 0.92 25.25
CA SER A 169 -0.17 2.15 24.48
C SER A 169 0.60 3.31 25.10
N TRP A 170 0.89 4.33 24.29
CA TRP A 170 1.47 5.59 24.73
C TRP A 170 1.05 6.72 23.79
N THR A 171 1.13 7.96 24.25
CA THR A 171 0.89 9.15 23.43
C THR A 171 2.20 9.61 22.83
N GLU A 172 2.30 9.71 21.50
CA GLU A 172 3.49 10.27 20.86
C GLU A 172 3.48 11.81 20.83
N ASN A 173 4.65 12.43 20.86
CA ASN A 173 4.79 13.85 21.15
C ASN A 173 4.69 14.80 19.93
N ILE A 174 4.58 14.29 18.72
CA ILE A 174 4.54 15.10 17.49
C ILE A 174 3.11 15.51 17.17
N GLN A 175 2.18 14.55 17.13
CA GLN A 175 0.76 14.79 16.81
C GLN A 175 -0.17 14.52 18.00
N GLY A 176 0.36 14.11 19.17
CA GLY A 176 -0.46 13.75 20.32
C GLY A 176 -1.29 12.47 20.09
N SER A 177 -0.95 11.68 19.07
CA SER A 177 -1.70 10.47 18.73
C SER A 177 -1.31 9.31 19.63
N ILE A 178 -2.25 8.39 19.87
CA ILE A 178 -1.97 7.18 20.66
C ILE A 178 -1.36 6.11 19.74
N LYS A 179 -0.22 5.56 20.15
CA LYS A 179 0.44 4.40 19.56
C LYS A 179 0.14 3.15 20.38
N TYR A 180 0.15 2.00 19.72
CA TYR A 180 -0.27 0.73 20.32
C TYR A 180 0.72 -0.39 20.02
N ILE A 181 0.92 -1.26 20.99
CA ILE A 181 1.42 -2.62 20.80
C ILE A 181 0.21 -3.52 20.61
N MET A 182 0.15 -4.23 19.48
CA MET A 182 -0.95 -5.13 19.16
C MET A 182 -0.42 -6.50 18.71
N LEU A 183 -1.33 -7.47 18.67
CA LEU A 183 -1.05 -8.80 18.15
C LEU A 183 -0.60 -8.79 16.69
N ASN A 184 0.18 -9.81 16.35
CA ASN A 184 0.64 -10.07 15.00
C ASN A 184 -0.56 -10.33 14.06
N PRO A 185 -0.49 -9.96 12.77
CA PRO A 185 -1.54 -10.26 11.79
C PRO A 185 -1.94 -11.74 11.67
N SER A 186 -1.08 -12.69 12.07
CA SER A 186 -1.41 -14.13 12.09
C SER A 186 -2.24 -14.57 13.29
N SER A 187 -2.44 -13.71 14.29
CA SER A 187 -3.22 -14.04 15.48
C SER A 187 -4.71 -14.22 15.17
N LYS A 188 -5.39 -15.04 15.97
CA LYS A 188 -6.82 -15.35 15.79
C LYS A 188 -7.68 -14.09 15.68
N LEU A 189 -7.54 -13.16 16.63
CA LEU A 189 -8.33 -11.92 16.66
C LEU A 189 -8.09 -11.02 15.44
N LYS A 190 -6.87 -10.98 14.89
CA LYS A 190 -6.58 -10.20 13.68
C LYS A 190 -7.07 -10.92 12.43
N ALA A 191 -6.91 -12.23 12.35
CA ALA A 191 -7.38 -13.06 11.25
C ALA A 191 -8.91 -13.00 11.12
N GLU A 192 -9.65 -13.12 12.22
CA GLU A 192 -11.11 -13.07 12.23
C GLU A 192 -11.64 -11.71 11.76
N LYS A 193 -11.07 -10.60 12.24
CA LYS A 193 -11.42 -9.26 11.76
C LYS A 193 -11.09 -9.06 10.28
N ASP A 194 -9.98 -9.64 9.80
CA ASP A 194 -9.60 -9.57 8.39
C ASP A 194 -10.57 -10.40 7.51
N TRP A 195 -11.00 -11.57 7.98
CA TRP A 195 -12.03 -12.39 7.33
C TRP A 195 -13.38 -11.66 7.28
N GLN A 196 -13.87 -11.15 8.41
CA GLN A 196 -15.13 -10.38 8.50
C GLN A 196 -15.12 -9.18 7.54
N LYS A 197 -13.99 -8.46 7.44
CA LYS A 197 -13.81 -7.36 6.48
C LYS A 197 -14.12 -7.79 5.04
N TYR A 198 -13.67 -8.98 4.62
CA TYR A 198 -13.97 -9.49 3.28
C TYR A 198 -15.41 -9.97 3.15
N GLU A 199 -16.00 -10.58 4.19
CA GLU A 199 -17.42 -10.95 4.19
C GLU A 199 -18.34 -9.74 4.03
N VAL A 200 -18.05 -8.62 4.70
CA VAL A 200 -18.81 -7.36 4.49
C VAL A 200 -18.71 -6.89 3.03
N ALA A 201 -17.54 -7.01 2.41
CA ALA A 201 -17.36 -6.66 1.00
C ALA A 201 -18.12 -7.62 0.05
N ARG A 202 -18.23 -8.91 0.39
CA ARG A 202 -19.06 -9.88 -0.35
C ARG A 202 -20.56 -9.62 -0.20
N ARG A 203 -21.01 -9.16 0.99
CA ARG A 203 -22.40 -8.70 1.16
C ARG A 203 -22.68 -7.47 0.30
N LEU A 204 -21.74 -6.52 0.22
CA LEU A 204 -21.86 -5.37 -0.68
C LEU A 204 -22.02 -5.80 -2.14
N LYS A 205 -21.31 -6.84 -2.60
CA LYS A 205 -21.47 -7.38 -3.97
C LYS A 205 -22.94 -7.69 -4.31
N LYS A 206 -23.71 -8.23 -3.36
CA LYS A 206 -25.13 -8.58 -3.57
C LYS A 206 -26.03 -7.33 -3.65
N LEU A 207 -25.64 -6.25 -2.98
CA LEU A 207 -26.42 -5.01 -2.87
C LEU A 207 -25.91 -3.86 -3.77
N ILE A 208 -24.80 -4.06 -4.49
CA ILE A 208 -24.15 -2.99 -5.25
C ILE A 208 -25.07 -2.40 -6.33
N HIS A 209 -25.84 -3.23 -7.04
CA HIS A 209 -26.73 -2.76 -8.11
C HIS A 209 -27.90 -1.91 -7.58
N PRO A 210 -28.63 -2.33 -6.52
CA PRO A 210 -29.58 -1.45 -5.84
C PRO A 210 -28.97 -0.13 -5.38
N ILE A 211 -27.81 -0.15 -4.72
CA ILE A 211 -27.13 1.07 -4.25
C ILE A 211 -26.78 1.99 -5.43
N ARG A 212 -26.28 1.41 -6.53
CA ARG A 212 -25.96 2.15 -7.76
C ARG A 212 -27.19 2.81 -8.38
N ARG A 213 -28.33 2.12 -8.37
CA ARG A 213 -29.59 2.67 -8.85
C ARG A 213 -30.05 3.84 -7.99
N GLN A 214 -29.95 3.69 -6.66
CA GLN A 214 -30.36 4.71 -5.71
C GLN A 214 -29.54 5.99 -5.86
N TYR A 215 -28.21 5.92 -5.81
CA TYR A 215 -27.41 7.14 -5.92
C TYR A 215 -27.56 7.82 -7.30
N ARG A 216 -27.82 7.05 -8.37
CA ARG A 216 -28.09 7.62 -9.71
C ARG A 216 -29.40 8.38 -9.75
N ALA A 217 -30.43 7.89 -9.05
CA ALA A 217 -31.69 8.61 -8.91
C ALA A 217 -31.50 9.90 -8.09
N ASP A 218 -30.70 9.82 -7.02
CA ASP A 218 -30.44 10.95 -6.12
C ASP A 218 -29.68 12.12 -6.77
N TRP A 219 -29.05 11.93 -7.94
CA TRP A 219 -28.46 13.03 -8.72
C TRP A 219 -29.48 14.07 -9.19
N LYS A 220 -30.76 13.69 -9.26
CA LYS A 220 -31.88 14.59 -9.62
C LYS A 220 -32.64 15.10 -8.38
N SER A 221 -32.18 14.77 -7.17
CA SER A 221 -32.86 15.16 -5.94
C SER A 221 -32.95 16.68 -5.79
N LYS A 222 -34.08 17.17 -5.28
CA LYS A 222 -34.25 18.57 -4.92
C LYS A 222 -33.34 18.98 -3.76
N GLU A 223 -32.92 18.04 -2.93
CA GLU A 223 -32.03 18.27 -1.79
C GLU A 223 -30.56 18.31 -2.23
N PRO A 224 -29.85 19.44 -2.12
CA PRO A 224 -28.43 19.54 -2.53
C PRO A 224 -27.53 18.54 -1.79
N LYS A 225 -27.80 18.31 -0.50
CA LYS A 225 -27.06 17.33 0.32
C LYS A 225 -27.12 15.92 -0.25
N LYS A 226 -28.30 15.46 -0.70
CA LYS A 226 -28.47 14.15 -1.34
C LYS A 226 -27.69 14.06 -2.66
N ARG A 227 -27.67 15.13 -3.45
CA ARG A 227 -26.86 15.22 -4.68
C ARG A 227 -25.36 15.13 -4.38
N GLN A 228 -24.86 15.83 -3.36
CA GLN A 228 -23.45 15.76 -2.97
C GLN A 228 -23.06 14.35 -2.45
N ILE A 229 -23.88 13.75 -1.57
CA ILE A 229 -23.65 12.38 -1.08
C ILE A 229 -23.57 11.38 -2.24
N SER A 230 -24.52 11.45 -3.18
CA SER A 230 -24.60 10.52 -4.30
C SER A 230 -23.48 10.70 -5.33
N VAL A 231 -23.01 11.93 -5.58
CA VAL A 231 -21.83 12.18 -6.43
C VAL A 231 -20.55 11.70 -5.75
N ALA A 232 -20.37 11.97 -4.46
CA ALA A 232 -19.22 11.48 -3.71
C ALA A 232 -19.18 9.95 -3.63
N LEU A 233 -20.34 9.31 -3.41
CA LEU A 233 -20.46 7.86 -3.42
C LEU A 233 -20.10 7.26 -4.78
N TYR A 234 -20.48 7.92 -5.87
CA TYR A 234 -20.07 7.54 -7.23
C TYR A 234 -18.56 7.60 -7.44
N PHE A 235 -17.88 8.64 -6.95
CA PHE A 235 -16.42 8.71 -7.02
C PHE A 235 -15.75 7.59 -6.20
N ILE A 236 -16.27 7.27 -5.03
CA ILE A 236 -15.77 6.16 -4.21
C ILE A 236 -16.00 4.81 -4.89
N ASP A 237 -17.18 4.59 -5.49
CA ASP A 237 -17.52 3.35 -6.19
C ASP A 237 -16.73 3.18 -7.49
N LYS A 238 -16.68 4.18 -8.36
CA LYS A 238 -16.08 4.02 -9.70
C LYS A 238 -14.58 4.28 -9.74
N LEU A 239 -14.09 5.22 -8.93
CA LEU A 239 -12.68 5.63 -8.94
C LEU A 239 -11.90 5.10 -7.73
N ALA A 240 -12.57 4.34 -6.85
CA ALA A 240 -11.97 3.78 -5.64
C ALA A 240 -11.26 4.85 -4.77
N LEU A 241 -11.80 6.07 -4.72
CA LEU A 241 -11.29 7.13 -3.86
C LEU A 241 -11.45 6.74 -2.38
N ARG A 242 -10.56 7.27 -1.53
CA ARG A 242 -10.73 7.16 -0.06
C ARG A 242 -11.75 8.19 0.40
N ALA A 243 -12.41 7.92 1.53
CA ALA A 243 -13.42 8.82 2.10
C ALA A 243 -12.90 10.25 2.29
N GLY A 244 -11.70 10.43 2.85
CA GLY A 244 -11.10 11.76 3.07
C GLY A 244 -11.68 12.47 4.29
N ASN A 245 -11.13 12.18 5.47
CA ASN A 245 -11.48 12.92 6.68
C ASN A 245 -10.84 14.31 6.62
N GLU A 246 -11.55 15.31 7.14
CA GLU A 246 -10.97 16.62 7.41
C GLU A 246 -9.75 16.49 8.34
N LYS A 247 -8.80 17.40 8.14
CA LYS A 247 -7.58 17.46 8.91
C LYS A 247 -7.37 18.89 9.37
N GLU A 248 -6.74 19.01 10.53
CA GLU A 248 -6.34 20.30 11.06
C GLU A 248 -5.24 20.92 10.18
N GLU A 249 -5.47 22.16 9.76
CA GLU A 249 -4.56 22.93 8.92
C GLU A 249 -3.27 23.23 9.69
N GLY A 250 -2.12 23.17 9.00
CA GLY A 250 -0.81 23.40 9.64
C GLY A 250 -0.29 22.25 10.53
N GLU A 251 -1.13 21.26 10.85
CA GLU A 251 -0.76 20.12 11.70
C GLU A 251 -0.31 18.89 10.90
N THR A 252 -0.86 18.72 9.70
CA THR A 252 -0.60 17.58 8.82
C THR A 252 -0.24 18.04 7.41
N ALA A 253 0.33 17.15 6.61
CA ALA A 253 0.51 17.42 5.20
C ALA A 253 -0.85 17.55 4.49
N ASP A 254 -1.04 18.62 3.73
CA ASP A 254 -2.26 18.89 2.97
C ASP A 254 -2.48 17.78 1.95
N THR A 255 -3.46 16.94 2.25
CA THR A 255 -3.82 15.78 1.45
C THR A 255 -5.29 15.49 1.66
N VAL A 256 -5.97 15.23 0.56
CA VAL A 256 -7.44 15.12 0.53
C VAL A 256 -7.90 13.72 0.13
N GLY A 257 -9.16 13.42 0.43
CA GLY A 257 -9.92 12.33 -0.16
C GLY A 257 -11.28 12.82 -0.64
N CYS A 258 -12.17 11.92 -1.02
CA CYS A 258 -13.40 12.24 -1.72
C CYS A 258 -14.25 13.33 -1.05
N CYS A 259 -14.55 13.21 0.24
CA CYS A 259 -15.39 14.14 0.99
C CYS A 259 -14.68 15.47 1.30
N SER A 260 -13.35 15.50 1.24
CA SER A 260 -12.54 16.68 1.56
C SER A 260 -11.91 17.30 0.30
N LEU A 261 -12.44 17.00 -0.88
CA LEU A 261 -12.00 17.64 -2.13
C LEU A 261 -12.40 19.11 -2.09
N ARG A 262 -11.46 19.98 -2.45
CA ARG A 262 -11.67 21.41 -2.74
C ARG A 262 -11.88 21.66 -4.24
N VAL A 263 -12.41 22.83 -4.59
CA VAL A 263 -12.70 23.25 -5.98
C VAL A 263 -11.46 23.17 -6.87
N GLU A 264 -10.29 23.61 -6.38
CA GLU A 264 -9.02 23.59 -7.12
C GLU A 264 -8.56 22.21 -7.62
N HIS A 265 -9.05 21.13 -7.00
CA HIS A 265 -8.63 19.76 -7.32
C HIS A 265 -9.33 19.16 -8.53
N ILE A 266 -10.36 19.84 -9.04
CA ILE A 266 -11.15 19.39 -10.18
C ILE A 266 -11.23 20.48 -11.24
N ALA A 267 -10.89 20.13 -12.47
CA ALA A 267 -11.20 20.94 -13.64
C ALA A 267 -12.26 20.24 -14.50
N LEU A 268 -13.26 21.02 -14.93
CA LEU A 268 -14.37 20.54 -15.75
C LEU A 268 -14.18 20.99 -17.21
N HIS A 269 -14.00 20.04 -18.11
CA HIS A 269 -13.82 20.31 -19.54
C HIS A 269 -15.04 19.85 -20.32
N SER A 270 -15.75 20.76 -20.98
CA SER A 270 -16.91 20.39 -21.81
C SER A 270 -16.51 19.45 -22.97
N ARG A 271 -15.31 19.60 -23.52
CA ARG A 271 -14.72 18.69 -24.53
C ARG A 271 -13.20 18.66 -24.41
N GLN A 272 -12.60 17.48 -24.31
CA GLN A 272 -11.14 17.30 -24.24
C GLN A 272 -10.73 15.93 -24.79
N GLY A 273 -9.73 15.90 -25.68
CA GLY A 273 -9.19 14.63 -26.21
C GLY A 273 -10.21 13.76 -26.96
N GLY A 274 -11.19 14.36 -27.64
CA GLY A 274 -12.27 13.66 -28.32
C GLY A 274 -13.43 13.20 -27.41
N MET A 275 -13.31 13.39 -26.10
CA MET A 275 -14.33 13.06 -25.10
C MET A 275 -15.11 14.31 -24.68
N GLU A 276 -16.39 14.16 -24.35
CA GLU A 276 -17.24 15.24 -23.82
C GLU A 276 -17.40 15.11 -22.30
N ASN A 277 -17.62 16.24 -21.62
CA ASN A 277 -17.81 16.33 -20.17
C ASN A 277 -16.68 15.60 -19.40
N VAL A 278 -15.44 16.00 -19.60
CA VAL A 278 -14.30 15.39 -18.93
C VAL A 278 -14.09 16.04 -17.57
N VAL A 279 -14.02 15.22 -16.53
CA VAL A 279 -13.63 15.63 -15.18
C VAL A 279 -12.15 15.30 -15.01
N GLU A 280 -11.31 16.32 -14.91
CA GLU A 280 -9.89 16.20 -14.61
C GLU A 280 -9.69 16.33 -13.10
N PHE A 281 -9.16 15.28 -12.47
CA PHE A 281 -8.78 15.25 -11.07
C PHE A 281 -7.28 15.44 -10.95
N ASP A 282 -6.86 16.34 -10.06
CA ASP A 282 -5.45 16.51 -9.71
C ASP A 282 -5.29 16.92 -8.25
N PHE A 283 -4.90 15.98 -7.39
CA PHE A 283 -4.72 16.25 -5.97
C PHE A 283 -3.73 15.31 -5.30
N LEU A 284 -3.25 15.68 -4.11
CA LEU A 284 -2.42 14.81 -3.29
C LEU A 284 -3.31 13.99 -2.34
N GLY A 285 -3.31 12.67 -2.52
CA GLY A 285 -4.02 11.75 -1.64
C GLY A 285 -3.18 11.31 -0.43
N LYS A 286 -3.64 10.25 0.25
CA LYS A 286 -2.89 9.62 1.37
C LYS A 286 -1.42 9.43 1.00
N ASP A 287 -0.55 9.75 1.96
CA ASP A 287 0.91 9.67 1.84
C ASP A 287 1.52 10.65 0.82
N CYS A 288 0.78 11.72 0.46
CA CYS A 288 1.14 12.73 -0.54
C CYS A 288 1.38 12.11 -1.93
N ILE A 289 0.67 11.02 -2.23
CA ILE A 289 0.69 10.39 -3.55
C ILE A 289 -0.31 11.14 -4.44
N ARG A 290 0.19 11.73 -5.53
CA ARG A 290 -0.64 12.42 -6.52
C ARG A 290 -1.65 11.45 -7.13
N TYR A 291 -2.91 11.85 -7.15
CA TYR A 291 -3.97 11.25 -7.93
C TYR A 291 -4.23 12.18 -9.10
N TYR A 292 -3.85 11.73 -10.29
CA TYR A 292 -4.14 12.42 -11.55
C TYR A 292 -4.98 11.50 -12.42
N ASN A 293 -6.16 11.95 -12.84
CA ASN A 293 -7.01 11.16 -13.71
C ASN A 293 -7.94 12.05 -14.54
N LYS A 294 -8.19 11.66 -15.78
CA LYS A 294 -9.19 12.29 -16.66
C LYS A 294 -10.29 11.28 -16.92
N VAL A 295 -11.48 11.58 -16.44
CA VAL A 295 -12.63 10.68 -16.55
C VAL A 295 -13.69 11.37 -17.38
N SER A 296 -13.95 10.83 -18.56
CA SER A 296 -15.08 11.25 -19.38
C SER A 296 -16.39 10.84 -18.70
N VAL A 297 -17.34 11.78 -18.67
CA VAL A 297 -18.71 11.49 -18.28
C VAL A 297 -19.60 11.67 -19.54
N GLU A 298 -19.47 10.73 -20.47
CA GLU A 298 -19.91 10.87 -21.86
C GLU A 298 -21.38 11.23 -22.03
N LYS A 299 -21.68 12.02 -23.07
CA LYS A 299 -23.03 12.29 -23.57
C LYS A 299 -23.40 11.24 -24.63
N GLN A 300 -24.63 10.75 -24.66
CA GLN A 300 -25.12 10.03 -25.85
C GLN A 300 -25.71 11.01 -26.89
N PRO A 301 -25.59 10.72 -28.19
CA PRO A 301 -25.98 11.63 -29.27
C PRO A 301 -27.48 11.57 -29.58
N GLY A 302 -28.03 12.72 -30.00
CA GLY A 302 -29.25 12.80 -30.82
C GLY A 302 -30.58 12.89 -30.07
N SER A 303 -31.16 14.09 -30.07
CA SER A 303 -32.61 14.40 -30.07
C SER A 303 -33.60 13.26 -29.77
N LEU A 304 -34.11 13.18 -28.54
CA LEU A 304 -35.41 12.56 -28.26
C LEU A 304 -36.16 13.43 -27.24
N GLN A 305 -37.43 13.69 -27.56
CA GLN A 305 -38.32 14.62 -26.86
C GLN A 305 -38.64 14.17 -25.41
N PRO A 306 -38.87 15.09 -24.46
CA PRO A 306 -38.99 14.76 -23.03
C PRO A 306 -40.23 13.96 -22.58
N SER A 307 -41.16 13.58 -23.45
CA SER A 307 -42.47 13.04 -23.04
C SER A 307 -42.61 11.51 -23.05
N MET A 308 -41.56 10.74 -23.34
CA MET A 308 -41.62 9.25 -23.37
C MET A 308 -40.67 8.55 -22.37
N ILE A 309 -40.24 9.23 -21.32
CA ILE A 309 -39.09 8.80 -20.47
C ILE A 309 -39.54 8.42 -19.04
N LEU A 310 -40.65 7.69 -18.84
CA LEU A 310 -41.06 7.35 -17.47
C LEU A 310 -41.50 5.92 -17.10
N ASP A 311 -41.59 4.92 -17.99
CA ASP A 311 -42.24 3.66 -17.55
C ASP A 311 -41.49 2.32 -17.74
N LEU A 312 -40.18 2.26 -18.05
CA LEU A 312 -39.47 0.95 -18.09
C LEU A 312 -38.01 1.02 -17.57
N LEU A 313 -37.72 0.33 -16.48
CA LEU A 313 -36.38 -0.19 -16.10
C LEU A 313 -35.93 -1.26 -17.14
N PRO A 314 -34.65 -1.72 -17.27
CA PRO A 314 -33.36 -1.35 -16.68
C PRO A 314 -32.24 -1.19 -17.75
N SER A 315 -32.54 -0.62 -18.92
CA SER A 315 -31.62 -0.54 -20.08
C SER A 315 -31.30 0.90 -20.50
N TYR A 316 -31.06 1.79 -19.53
CA TYR A 316 -30.49 3.10 -19.84
C TYR A 316 -28.96 2.98 -20.00
N PRO A 317 -28.37 3.54 -21.07
CA PRO A 317 -26.92 3.56 -21.22
C PRO A 317 -26.29 4.40 -20.11
N GLU A 318 -25.23 3.87 -19.49
CA GLU A 318 -24.50 4.46 -18.36
C GLU A 318 -24.07 5.94 -18.62
N SER A 319 -23.95 6.34 -19.88
CA SER A 319 -23.62 7.69 -20.37
C SER A 319 -24.67 8.76 -20.04
N LEU A 320 -25.98 8.45 -20.08
CA LEU A 320 -27.01 9.48 -19.80
C LEU A 320 -26.97 9.99 -18.36
N PHE A 321 -26.62 9.11 -17.42
CA PHE A 321 -26.51 9.44 -16.00
C PHE A 321 -25.22 10.24 -15.70
N GLN A 322 -24.14 9.94 -16.43
CA GLN A 322 -22.83 10.58 -16.29
C GLN A 322 -22.86 12.11 -16.55
N ILE A 323 -23.70 12.59 -17.46
CA ILE A 323 -23.93 14.04 -17.68
C ILE A 323 -24.44 14.74 -16.42
N LEU A 324 -25.29 14.08 -15.62
CA LEU A 324 -25.84 14.67 -14.40
C LEU A 324 -24.75 14.89 -13.35
N VAL A 325 -23.73 14.03 -13.31
CA VAL A 325 -22.56 14.24 -12.46
C VAL A 325 -21.83 15.52 -12.87
N PHE A 326 -21.55 15.71 -14.16
CA PHE A 326 -20.90 16.93 -14.66
C PHE A 326 -21.69 18.21 -14.33
N LYS A 327 -23.01 18.18 -14.56
CA LYS A 327 -23.89 19.31 -14.25
C LYS A 327 -23.91 19.60 -12.75
N ASN A 328 -24.02 18.57 -11.91
CA ASN A 328 -23.97 18.75 -10.47
C ASN A 328 -22.62 19.28 -10.00
N LEU A 329 -21.50 18.84 -10.59
CA LEU A 329 -20.18 19.39 -10.25
C LEU A 329 -20.07 20.87 -10.59
N LYS A 330 -20.62 21.33 -11.74
CA LYS A 330 -20.71 22.76 -12.03
C LYS A 330 -21.46 23.52 -10.94
N LEU A 331 -22.64 23.03 -10.56
CA LEU A 331 -23.44 23.62 -9.47
C LEU A 331 -22.70 23.59 -8.12
N PHE A 332 -21.89 22.57 -7.86
CA PHE A 332 -21.12 22.47 -6.60
C PHE A 332 -19.93 23.43 -6.56
N MET A 333 -19.51 23.96 -7.71
CA MET A 333 -18.40 24.92 -7.87
C MET A 333 -18.89 26.35 -8.10
N GLU A 334 -20.19 26.57 -8.30
CA GLU A 334 -20.78 27.92 -8.44
C GLU A 334 -20.60 28.70 -7.13
N GLU A 335 -20.20 29.98 -7.26
CA GLU A 335 -20.01 30.92 -6.15
C GLU A 335 -19.02 30.43 -5.06
N LYS A 336 -17.99 29.68 -5.46
CA LYS A 336 -16.92 29.18 -4.59
C LYS A 336 -15.53 29.57 -5.06
N GLU A 337 -14.65 29.82 -4.10
CA GLU A 337 -13.23 30.05 -4.32
C GLU A 337 -12.47 28.73 -4.49
N PRO A 338 -11.23 28.74 -5.04
CA PRO A 338 -10.46 27.51 -5.28
C PRO A 338 -10.22 26.65 -4.03
N ASP A 339 -10.07 27.28 -2.86
CA ASP A 339 -9.83 26.65 -1.57
C ASP A 339 -11.10 26.17 -0.85
N ASP A 340 -12.28 26.53 -1.35
CA ASP A 340 -13.53 26.06 -0.78
C ASP A 340 -13.75 24.56 -1.00
N ASN A 341 -14.44 23.94 -0.04
CA ASN A 341 -14.85 22.54 -0.15
C ASN A 341 -15.82 22.34 -1.33
N LEU A 342 -15.49 21.39 -2.22
CA LEU A 342 -16.36 20.97 -3.31
C LEU A 342 -17.70 20.42 -2.77
N PHE A 343 -17.63 19.62 -1.71
CA PHE A 343 -18.79 19.03 -1.04
C PHE A 343 -19.05 19.69 0.32
N ASP A 344 -19.51 20.94 0.32
CA ASP A 344 -19.74 21.78 1.51
C ASP A 344 -20.88 21.30 2.44
N LYS A 345 -21.74 20.38 1.99
CA LYS A 345 -22.82 19.77 2.79
C LYS A 345 -22.53 18.31 3.18
N LEU A 346 -21.30 17.85 2.95
CA LEU A 346 -20.87 16.47 3.16
C LEU A 346 -19.71 16.38 4.15
N SER A 347 -19.70 15.30 4.92
CA SER A 347 -18.54 14.87 5.71
C SER A 347 -18.43 13.35 5.66
N THR A 348 -17.29 12.78 6.06
CA THR A 348 -17.14 11.33 6.11
C THR A 348 -18.08 10.66 7.11
N ALA A 349 -18.42 11.36 8.22
CA ALA A 349 -19.38 10.87 9.20
C ALA A 349 -20.78 10.77 8.59
N THR A 350 -21.23 11.82 7.90
CA THR A 350 -22.55 11.83 7.24
C THR A 350 -22.64 10.82 6.10
N LEU A 351 -21.57 10.66 5.31
CA LEU A 351 -21.50 9.62 4.28
C LEU A 351 -21.59 8.21 4.88
N ASN A 352 -20.80 7.89 5.91
CA ASN A 352 -20.81 6.57 6.51
C ASN A 352 -22.13 6.28 7.24
N LYS A 353 -22.80 7.29 7.82
CA LYS A 353 -24.15 7.13 8.36
C LYS A 353 -25.14 6.70 7.27
N HIS A 354 -25.16 7.42 6.14
CA HIS A 354 -25.99 7.05 4.99
C HIS A 354 -25.68 5.63 4.47
N LEU A 355 -24.40 5.25 4.43
CA LEU A 355 -23.99 3.90 4.01
C LEU A 355 -24.45 2.82 4.99
N GLN A 356 -24.38 3.07 6.29
CA GLN A 356 -24.85 2.14 7.32
C GLN A 356 -26.36 1.87 7.17
N ASP A 357 -27.15 2.90 6.83
CA ASP A 357 -28.58 2.75 6.57
C ASP A 357 -28.88 1.87 5.34
N LEU A 358 -27.94 1.78 4.39
CA LEU A 358 -28.08 0.94 3.19
C LEU A 358 -27.66 -0.52 3.42
N MET A 359 -26.69 -0.76 4.30
CA MET A 359 -26.25 -2.10 4.69
C MET A 359 -25.47 -2.06 6.00
N ASP A 360 -25.79 -2.97 6.91
CA ASP A 360 -25.09 -3.07 8.19
C ASP A 360 -23.57 -3.31 8.04
N GLY A 361 -22.80 -2.40 8.64
CA GLY A 361 -21.34 -2.39 8.62
C GLY A 361 -20.74 -1.79 7.34
N LEU A 362 -21.57 -1.24 6.44
CA LEU A 362 -21.10 -0.59 5.23
C LEU A 362 -20.49 0.77 5.54
N THR A 363 -19.28 0.96 5.04
CA THR A 363 -18.54 2.22 5.13
C THR A 363 -17.82 2.47 3.82
N ALA A 364 -17.38 3.70 3.56
CA ALA A 364 -16.70 4.06 2.33
C ALA A 364 -15.45 3.18 2.04
N LYS A 365 -14.77 2.69 3.07
CA LYS A 365 -13.61 1.77 2.92
C LYS A 365 -13.99 0.43 2.29
N VAL A 366 -15.22 -0.05 2.48
CA VAL A 366 -15.68 -1.36 1.99
C VAL A 366 -15.71 -1.38 0.47
N PHE A 367 -16.11 -0.27 -0.18
CA PHE A 367 -16.09 -0.14 -1.64
C PHE A 367 -14.70 -0.39 -2.22
N ARG A 368 -13.64 0.14 -1.59
CA ARG A 368 -12.26 -0.12 -2.06
C ARG A 368 -11.88 -1.59 -1.94
N THR A 369 -12.28 -2.26 -0.86
CA THR A 369 -12.03 -3.72 -0.69
C THR A 369 -12.84 -4.54 -1.70
N TYR A 370 -14.11 -4.19 -1.91
CA TYR A 370 -14.99 -4.82 -2.88
C TYR A 370 -14.43 -4.68 -4.30
N ASN A 371 -14.18 -3.44 -4.76
CA ASN A 371 -13.66 -3.17 -6.09
C ASN A 371 -12.30 -3.83 -6.32
N ALA A 372 -11.39 -3.77 -5.34
CA ALA A 372 -10.10 -4.42 -5.46
C ALA A 372 -10.21 -5.95 -5.59
N SER A 373 -11.08 -6.58 -4.79
CA SER A 373 -11.25 -8.04 -4.80
C SER A 373 -11.96 -8.52 -6.06
N ILE A 374 -13.05 -7.87 -6.47
CA ILE A 374 -13.79 -8.27 -7.68
C ILE A 374 -12.95 -8.07 -8.94
N THR A 375 -12.21 -6.94 -9.05
CA THR A 375 -11.30 -6.71 -10.17
C THR A 375 -10.19 -7.76 -10.22
N LEU A 376 -9.63 -8.20 -9.08
CA LEU A 376 -8.66 -9.30 -9.10
C LEU A 376 -9.27 -10.57 -9.68
N GLN A 377 -10.46 -10.96 -9.22
CA GLN A 377 -11.12 -12.17 -9.68
C GLN A 377 -11.39 -12.13 -11.19
N GLU A 378 -12.00 -11.05 -11.68
CA GLU A 378 -12.32 -10.84 -13.10
C GLU A 378 -11.05 -10.82 -13.97
N GLN A 379 -9.98 -10.17 -13.50
CA GLN A 379 -8.72 -10.11 -14.25
C GLN A 379 -7.99 -11.46 -14.25
N LEU A 380 -8.05 -12.24 -13.17
CA LEU A 380 -7.48 -13.57 -13.16
C LEU A 380 -8.22 -14.50 -14.12
N GLU A 381 -9.55 -14.40 -14.18
CA GLU A 381 -10.38 -15.14 -15.14
C GLU A 381 -10.07 -14.74 -16.59
N ALA A 382 -9.91 -13.44 -16.87
CA ALA A 382 -9.64 -12.95 -18.22
C ALA A 382 -8.19 -13.20 -18.71
N LEU A 383 -7.20 -13.20 -17.82
CA LEU A 383 -5.77 -13.21 -18.18
C LEU A 383 -5.09 -14.58 -18.02
N THR A 384 -5.69 -15.53 -17.30
CA THR A 384 -5.05 -16.82 -17.03
C THR A 384 -5.42 -17.84 -18.09
N ASN A 385 -4.43 -18.48 -18.71
CA ASN A 385 -4.64 -19.64 -19.58
C ASN A 385 -4.17 -20.92 -18.87
N GLU A 386 -5.00 -21.97 -18.90
CA GLU A 386 -4.70 -23.26 -18.26
C GLU A 386 -3.41 -23.90 -18.80
N LYS A 387 -3.17 -23.75 -20.11
CA LYS A 387 -2.02 -24.35 -20.82
C LYS A 387 -0.72 -23.59 -20.62
N ASP A 388 -0.77 -22.44 -19.95
CA ASP A 388 0.42 -21.63 -19.70
C ASP A 388 1.40 -22.30 -18.73
N SER A 389 2.69 -22.06 -18.98
CA SER A 389 3.73 -22.41 -18.02
C SER A 389 3.51 -21.68 -16.68
N LEU A 390 4.03 -22.26 -15.59
CA LEU A 390 4.00 -21.63 -14.26
C LEU A 390 4.52 -20.17 -14.28
N ALA A 391 5.56 -19.88 -15.06
CA ALA A 391 6.11 -18.51 -15.15
C ALA A 391 5.14 -17.54 -15.84
N ALA A 392 4.40 -18.00 -16.84
CA ALA A 392 3.39 -17.21 -17.55
C ALA A 392 2.14 -16.99 -16.67
N LYS A 393 1.66 -18.03 -15.98
CA LYS A 393 0.57 -17.91 -14.98
C LYS A 393 0.90 -16.88 -13.89
N LEU A 394 2.14 -16.88 -13.38
CA LEU A 394 2.58 -15.88 -12.40
C LEU A 394 2.63 -14.46 -12.97
N LEU A 395 2.96 -14.29 -14.25
CA LEU A 395 2.88 -13.00 -14.92
C LEU A 395 1.42 -12.53 -15.04
N SER A 396 0.49 -13.42 -15.41
CA SER A 396 -0.95 -13.11 -15.44
C SER A 396 -1.46 -12.68 -14.07
N TYR A 397 -1.06 -13.38 -13.00
CA TYR A 397 -1.39 -12.98 -11.62
C TYR A 397 -0.86 -11.57 -11.28
N ASN A 398 0.39 -11.29 -11.63
CA ASN A 398 0.99 -9.97 -11.37
C ASN A 398 0.29 -8.87 -12.17
N ARG A 399 -0.12 -9.13 -13.42
CA ARG A 399 -0.91 -8.19 -14.23
C ARG A 399 -2.29 -7.93 -13.64
N ALA A 400 -2.98 -8.97 -13.16
CA ALA A 400 -4.25 -8.83 -12.46
C ALA A 400 -4.11 -7.96 -11.20
N ASN A 401 -3.11 -8.22 -10.35
CA ASN A 401 -2.85 -7.39 -9.18
C ASN A 401 -2.37 -5.97 -9.54
N ARG A 402 -1.65 -5.80 -10.66
CA ARG A 402 -1.27 -4.48 -11.18
C ARG A 402 -2.50 -3.66 -11.56
N ALA A 403 -3.50 -4.25 -12.21
CA ALA A 403 -4.76 -3.56 -12.51
C ALA A 403 -5.45 -3.05 -11.23
N VAL A 404 -5.48 -3.88 -10.18
CA VAL A 404 -6.00 -3.47 -8.87
C VAL A 404 -5.17 -2.36 -8.23
N ALA A 405 -3.84 -2.44 -8.32
CA ALA A 405 -2.95 -1.41 -7.80
C ALA A 405 -3.13 -0.07 -8.52
N VAL A 406 -3.36 -0.08 -9.84
CA VAL A 406 -3.70 1.10 -10.63
C VAL A 406 -5.04 1.70 -10.19
N LEU A 407 -6.09 0.86 -10.08
CA LEU A 407 -7.41 1.28 -9.58
C LEU A 407 -7.32 1.95 -8.21
N CYS A 408 -6.49 1.40 -7.31
CA CYS A 408 -6.30 1.93 -5.97
C CYS A 408 -5.29 3.09 -5.85
N ASN A 409 -4.75 3.56 -6.98
CA ASN A 409 -3.67 4.53 -7.07
C ASN A 409 -2.45 4.19 -6.17
N HIS A 410 -2.06 2.92 -6.13
CA HIS A 410 -0.89 2.46 -5.39
C HIS A 410 0.38 2.65 -6.23
N GLN A 411 0.94 3.86 -6.13
CA GLN A 411 2.16 4.23 -6.85
C GLN A 411 3.41 4.12 -5.96
N ARG A 412 4.57 4.04 -6.60
CA ARG A 412 5.89 4.22 -5.97
C ARG A 412 6.82 4.98 -6.90
N ALA A 413 7.77 5.69 -6.32
CA ALA A 413 8.91 6.22 -7.08
C ALA A 413 9.71 5.07 -7.70
N THR A 414 10.28 5.32 -8.87
CA THR A 414 11.21 4.38 -9.52
C THR A 414 12.37 4.11 -8.57
N PRO A 415 12.68 2.84 -8.23
CA PRO A 415 13.82 2.53 -7.36
C PRO A 415 15.14 3.06 -7.92
N LYS A 416 16.00 3.63 -7.08
CA LYS A 416 17.32 4.17 -7.49
C LYS A 416 18.19 3.13 -8.22
N THR A 417 18.01 1.84 -7.91
CA THR A 417 18.75 0.72 -8.50
C THR A 417 18.08 0.09 -9.72
N TYR A 418 16.94 0.62 -10.17
CA TYR A 418 16.14 0.04 -11.25
C TYR A 418 16.92 -0.10 -12.55
N GLU A 419 17.55 0.98 -13.03
CA GLU A 419 18.28 0.99 -14.30
C GLU A 419 19.43 -0.03 -14.30
N LYS A 420 20.21 -0.07 -13.22
CA LYS A 420 21.27 -1.08 -13.03
C LYS A 420 20.70 -2.50 -13.04
N SER A 421 19.59 -2.74 -12.35
CA SER A 421 18.94 -4.07 -12.35
C SER A 421 18.40 -4.46 -13.73
N MET A 422 17.88 -3.52 -14.52
CA MET A 422 17.36 -3.80 -15.86
C MET A 422 18.49 -4.09 -16.83
N LYS A 423 19.57 -3.30 -16.81
CA LYS A 423 20.77 -3.55 -17.62
C LYS A 423 21.36 -4.94 -17.34
N ASN A 424 21.46 -5.33 -16.07
CA ASN A 424 21.94 -6.66 -15.67
C ASN A 424 21.01 -7.79 -16.16
N LEU A 425 19.70 -7.57 -16.20
CA LEU A 425 18.74 -8.55 -16.70
C LEU A 425 18.81 -8.67 -18.23
N GLN A 426 18.94 -7.53 -18.92
CA GLN A 426 19.10 -7.47 -20.37
C GLN A 426 20.37 -8.20 -20.82
N ALA A 427 21.51 -7.96 -20.16
CA ALA A 427 22.75 -8.68 -20.43
C ALA A 427 22.61 -10.21 -20.28
N LYS A 428 21.83 -10.67 -19.29
CA LYS A 428 21.52 -12.10 -19.13
C LYS A 428 20.63 -12.64 -20.26
N ILE A 429 19.68 -11.85 -20.74
CA ILE A 429 18.82 -12.21 -21.86
C ILE A 429 19.66 -12.35 -23.13
N ASP A 430 20.53 -11.40 -23.41
CA ASP A 430 21.34 -11.38 -24.63
C ASP A 430 22.35 -12.54 -24.64
N ALA A 431 23.05 -12.78 -23.52
CA ALA A 431 23.91 -13.96 -23.38
C ALA A 431 23.16 -15.29 -23.59
N ARG A 432 21.88 -15.36 -23.20
CA ARG A 432 21.04 -16.55 -23.41
C ARG A 432 20.54 -16.68 -24.85
N LYS A 433 20.30 -15.56 -25.54
CA LYS A 433 20.02 -15.56 -27.00
C LYS A 433 21.22 -16.09 -27.78
N ASP A 434 22.43 -15.70 -27.42
CA ASP A 434 23.66 -16.19 -28.07
C ASP A 434 23.84 -17.69 -27.86
N GLN A 435 23.63 -18.18 -26.63
CA GLN A 435 23.62 -19.61 -26.34
C GLN A 435 22.56 -20.36 -27.16
N LEU A 436 21.38 -19.78 -27.33
CA LEU A 436 20.30 -20.36 -28.12
C LEU A 436 20.67 -20.44 -29.62
N ALA A 437 21.24 -19.37 -30.18
CA ALA A 437 21.71 -19.33 -31.56
C ALA A 437 22.75 -20.43 -31.83
N ASN A 438 23.74 -20.55 -30.95
CA ASN A 438 24.76 -21.59 -31.00
C ASN A 438 24.17 -23.01 -30.89
N ALA A 439 23.22 -23.22 -29.97
CA ALA A 439 22.54 -24.51 -29.81
C ALA A 439 21.69 -24.88 -31.04
N LYS A 440 20.98 -23.91 -31.64
CA LYS A 440 20.19 -24.08 -32.88
C LYS A 440 21.09 -24.43 -34.06
N ALA A 441 22.25 -23.78 -34.20
CA ALA A 441 23.23 -24.10 -35.23
C ALA A 441 23.77 -25.54 -35.08
N ARG A 442 24.10 -25.96 -33.85
CA ARG A 442 24.55 -27.35 -33.56
C ARG A 442 23.46 -28.38 -33.84
N LEU A 443 22.19 -28.05 -33.57
CA LEU A 443 21.04 -28.90 -33.90
C LEU A 443 20.84 -29.01 -35.41
N ARG A 444 20.99 -27.92 -36.16
CA ARG A 444 20.91 -27.93 -37.64
C ARG A 444 21.96 -28.86 -38.25
N LYS A 445 23.21 -28.79 -37.78
CA LYS A 445 24.28 -29.73 -38.20
C LYS A 445 23.93 -31.19 -37.89
N ALA A 446 23.47 -31.47 -36.67
CA ALA A 446 23.09 -32.83 -36.27
C ALA A 446 21.89 -33.39 -37.06
N ARG A 447 20.94 -32.54 -37.46
CA ARG A 447 19.83 -32.94 -38.34
C ARG A 447 20.32 -33.31 -39.74
N ALA A 448 21.28 -32.55 -40.28
CA ALA A 448 21.89 -32.87 -41.57
C ALA A 448 22.70 -34.18 -41.51
N GLU A 449 23.52 -34.36 -40.48
CA GLU A 449 24.30 -35.60 -40.25
C GLU A 449 23.41 -36.83 -40.13
N HIS A 450 22.31 -36.75 -39.38
CA HIS A 450 21.33 -37.84 -39.27
C HIS A 450 20.63 -38.12 -40.60
N LYS A 451 20.32 -37.09 -41.40
CA LYS A 451 19.70 -37.26 -42.72
C LYS A 451 20.63 -38.02 -43.67
N CYS A 452 21.94 -37.80 -43.60
CA CYS A 452 22.94 -38.52 -44.40
C CYS A 452 23.22 -39.95 -43.87
N LYS A 453 23.44 -40.13 -42.57
CA LYS A 453 23.91 -41.42 -42.01
C LYS A 453 22.78 -42.38 -41.61
N LYS A 454 21.60 -41.89 -41.21
CA LYS A 454 20.46 -42.68 -40.70
C LYS A 454 20.80 -43.68 -39.55
N GLU A 455 21.91 -43.49 -38.87
CA GLU A 455 22.35 -44.35 -37.76
C GLU A 455 21.64 -44.02 -36.43
N THR A 456 21.42 -45.05 -35.60
CA THR A 456 20.86 -44.91 -34.24
C THR A 456 21.65 -43.91 -33.39
N LYS A 457 22.99 -43.92 -33.47
CA LYS A 457 23.87 -42.99 -32.73
C LYS A 457 23.64 -41.53 -33.14
N SER A 458 23.45 -41.27 -34.44
CA SER A 458 23.17 -39.94 -34.97
C SER A 458 21.78 -39.43 -34.57
N LYS A 459 20.78 -40.32 -34.45
CA LYS A 459 19.42 -40.00 -33.99
C LYS A 459 19.42 -39.57 -32.53
N VAL A 460 20.13 -40.31 -31.67
CA VAL A 460 20.28 -39.99 -30.25
C VAL A 460 20.99 -38.63 -30.05
N ALA A 461 22.03 -38.35 -30.83
CA ALA A 461 22.75 -37.07 -30.77
C ALA A 461 21.85 -35.88 -31.18
N MET A 462 21.03 -36.05 -32.22
CA MET A 462 20.07 -35.05 -32.68
C MET A 462 19.00 -34.78 -31.62
N GLU A 463 18.42 -35.81 -31.01
CA GLU A 463 17.42 -35.67 -29.95
C GLU A 463 17.98 -35.00 -28.69
N LYS A 464 19.22 -35.32 -28.28
CA LYS A 464 19.89 -34.63 -27.16
C LYS A 464 20.04 -33.12 -27.42
N LYS A 465 20.46 -32.74 -28.63
CA LYS A 465 20.60 -31.31 -29.03
C LYS A 465 19.24 -30.61 -29.13
N LYS A 466 18.19 -31.32 -29.59
CA LYS A 466 16.80 -30.81 -29.64
C LYS A 466 16.26 -30.52 -28.25
N LYS A 467 16.47 -31.44 -27.29
CA LYS A 467 16.13 -31.23 -25.88
C LYS A 467 16.88 -30.05 -25.26
N LEU A 468 18.17 -29.88 -25.59
CA LEU A 468 18.95 -28.72 -25.12
C LEU A 468 18.40 -27.39 -25.66
N VAL A 469 18.07 -27.30 -26.95
CA VAL A 469 17.46 -26.10 -27.53
C VAL A 469 16.17 -25.75 -26.81
N LYS A 470 15.27 -26.73 -26.63
CA LYS A 470 14.00 -26.53 -25.91
C LYS A 470 14.21 -25.98 -24.50
N LYS A 471 15.16 -26.56 -23.75
CA LYS A 471 15.52 -26.08 -22.40
C LYS A 471 16.02 -24.64 -22.38
N ILE A 472 16.84 -24.24 -23.36
CA ILE A 472 17.34 -22.86 -23.46
C ILE A 472 16.21 -21.90 -23.85
N GLU A 473 15.31 -22.31 -24.76
CA GLU A 473 14.12 -21.53 -25.12
C GLU A 473 13.21 -21.26 -23.92
N GLU A 474 12.95 -22.28 -23.09
CA GLU A 474 12.18 -22.14 -21.85
C GLU A 474 12.85 -21.19 -20.85
N GLN A 475 14.18 -21.29 -20.68
CA GLN A 475 14.95 -20.38 -19.82
C GLN A 475 14.91 -18.93 -20.33
N LEU A 476 15.02 -18.73 -21.64
CA LEU A 476 14.96 -17.42 -22.27
C LEU A 476 13.56 -16.82 -22.14
N ALA A 477 12.51 -17.60 -22.37
CA ALA A 477 11.13 -17.18 -22.17
C ALA A 477 10.91 -16.70 -20.72
N LYS A 478 11.39 -17.45 -19.73
CA LYS A 478 11.31 -17.06 -18.32
C LYS A 478 12.02 -15.72 -18.03
N LEU A 479 13.21 -15.49 -18.58
CA LEU A 479 13.92 -14.21 -18.40
C LEU A 479 13.20 -13.04 -19.06
N ASN A 480 12.64 -13.25 -20.25
CA ASN A 480 11.84 -12.23 -20.93
C ASN A 480 10.58 -11.87 -20.13
N LEU A 481 9.86 -12.87 -19.58
CA LEU A 481 8.72 -12.63 -18.71
C LEU A 481 9.10 -11.84 -17.45
N GLN A 482 10.25 -12.15 -16.83
CA GLN A 482 10.77 -11.38 -15.68
C GLN A 482 11.12 -9.94 -16.04
N ALA A 483 11.64 -9.69 -17.25
CA ALA A 483 11.94 -8.34 -17.72
C ALA A 483 10.65 -7.54 -17.96
N THR A 484 9.65 -8.16 -18.57
CA THR A 484 8.32 -7.59 -18.76
C THR A 484 7.67 -7.23 -17.42
N ASP A 485 7.64 -8.16 -16.46
CA ASP A 485 7.09 -7.94 -15.13
C ASP A 485 7.77 -6.76 -14.40
N LYS A 486 9.09 -6.68 -14.46
CA LYS A 486 9.84 -5.55 -13.87
C LYS A 486 9.52 -4.22 -14.54
N LYS A 487 9.39 -4.21 -15.87
CA LYS A 487 9.09 -3.00 -16.65
C LYS A 487 7.67 -2.50 -16.37
N GLU A 488 6.68 -3.39 -16.42
CA GLU A 488 5.27 -3.06 -16.16
C GLU A 488 5.06 -2.54 -14.72
N ASN A 489 5.86 -3.02 -13.77
CA ASN A 489 5.77 -2.66 -12.35
C ASN A 489 6.76 -1.57 -11.90
N LYS A 490 7.40 -0.84 -12.83
CA LYS A 490 8.43 0.19 -12.52
C LYS A 490 7.96 1.18 -11.44
N GLN A 491 6.74 1.71 -11.59
CA GLN A 491 6.17 2.75 -10.73
C GLN A 491 4.94 2.27 -9.92
N ILE A 492 4.65 0.97 -9.89
CA ILE A 492 3.45 0.41 -9.24
C ILE A 492 3.82 -0.36 -7.98
N ALA A 493 3.05 -0.14 -6.90
CA ALA A 493 3.24 -0.77 -5.60
C ALA A 493 2.16 -1.83 -5.30
N MET A 494 2.42 -3.08 -5.68
CA MET A 494 1.47 -4.20 -5.55
C MET A 494 1.34 -4.79 -4.14
N GLY A 495 2.26 -4.49 -3.22
CA GLY A 495 2.26 -5.10 -1.88
C GLY A 495 1.07 -4.68 -1.03
N THR A 496 0.67 -3.41 -1.13
CA THR A 496 -0.41 -2.84 -0.32
C THR A 496 -1.78 -3.41 -0.68
N SER A 497 -2.09 -3.56 -1.98
CA SER A 497 -3.32 -4.21 -2.47
C SER A 497 -3.35 -5.66 -1.99
N LYS A 498 -2.26 -6.41 -2.27
CA LYS A 498 -2.12 -7.83 -1.95
C LYS A 498 -2.34 -8.17 -0.49
N LEU A 499 -1.89 -7.31 0.42
CA LEU A 499 -1.97 -7.58 1.86
C LEU A 499 -3.29 -7.16 2.50
N ASN A 500 -3.99 -6.16 1.97
CA ASN A 500 -5.04 -5.47 2.72
C ASN A 500 -6.39 -5.33 2.00
N TYR A 501 -6.40 -5.41 0.66
CA TYR A 501 -7.59 -5.11 -0.14
C TYR A 501 -8.11 -6.29 -0.96
N LEU A 502 -7.25 -7.29 -1.23
CA LEU A 502 -7.61 -8.50 -1.97
C LEU A 502 -8.04 -9.60 -1.01
N ASP A 503 -9.21 -10.20 -1.21
CA ASP A 503 -9.60 -11.40 -0.49
C ASP A 503 -8.60 -12.53 -0.81
N PRO A 504 -7.83 -13.03 0.18
CA PRO A 504 -6.82 -14.05 -0.06
C PRO A 504 -7.40 -15.36 -0.61
N ARG A 505 -8.70 -15.64 -0.37
CA ARG A 505 -9.36 -16.86 -0.88
C ARG A 505 -9.43 -16.88 -2.41
N ILE A 506 -9.55 -15.72 -3.07
CA ILE A 506 -9.47 -15.61 -4.54
C ILE A 506 -8.11 -16.14 -5.03
N THR A 507 -7.03 -15.74 -4.35
CA THR A 507 -5.68 -16.18 -4.71
C THR A 507 -5.46 -17.66 -4.40
N VAL A 508 -5.97 -18.16 -3.27
CA VAL A 508 -5.88 -19.58 -2.90
C VAL A 508 -6.62 -20.46 -3.91
N ALA A 509 -7.86 -20.09 -4.27
CA ALA A 509 -8.67 -20.80 -5.25
C ALA A 509 -8.01 -20.83 -6.63
N TRP A 510 -7.47 -19.70 -7.09
CA TRP A 510 -6.69 -19.64 -8.32
C TRP A 510 -5.44 -20.53 -8.26
N CYS A 511 -4.74 -20.55 -7.13
CA CYS A 511 -3.56 -21.42 -6.96
C CYS A 511 -3.94 -22.92 -7.05
N LYS A 512 -5.04 -23.32 -6.40
CA LYS A 512 -5.56 -24.70 -6.48
C LYS A 512 -5.98 -25.05 -7.90
N ARG A 513 -6.82 -24.22 -8.54
CA ARG A 513 -7.37 -24.45 -9.88
C ARG A 513 -6.32 -24.61 -10.98
N PHE A 514 -5.22 -23.85 -10.89
CA PHE A 514 -4.19 -23.81 -11.95
C PHE A 514 -2.89 -24.54 -11.59
N ASP A 515 -2.88 -25.32 -10.49
CA ASP A 515 -1.72 -26.03 -9.94
C ASP A 515 -0.49 -25.11 -9.75
N VAL A 516 -0.72 -23.96 -9.12
CA VAL A 516 0.33 -22.99 -8.80
C VAL A 516 0.68 -23.10 -7.32
N PRO A 517 1.94 -23.42 -6.96
CA PRO A 517 2.32 -23.51 -5.56
C PRO A 517 2.17 -22.16 -4.85
N ILE A 518 1.42 -22.15 -3.74
CA ILE A 518 1.04 -20.93 -3.02
C ILE A 518 2.25 -20.11 -2.56
N GLU A 519 3.40 -20.75 -2.31
CA GLU A 519 4.65 -20.10 -1.93
C GLU A 519 5.30 -19.28 -3.05
N LYS A 520 4.90 -19.49 -4.31
CA LYS A 520 5.29 -18.63 -5.44
C LYS A 520 4.54 -17.31 -5.42
N VAL A 521 3.36 -17.28 -4.81
CA VAL A 521 2.53 -16.07 -4.69
C VAL A 521 2.75 -15.41 -3.32
N TYR A 522 2.56 -16.15 -2.22
CA TYR A 522 2.72 -15.63 -0.87
C TYR A 522 4.04 -16.08 -0.23
N ASN A 523 4.79 -15.12 0.32
CA ASN A 523 5.96 -15.42 1.14
C ASN A 523 5.57 -16.02 2.51
N LYS A 524 6.55 -16.44 3.32
CA LYS A 524 6.31 -17.10 4.62
C LYS A 524 5.36 -16.30 5.52
N THR A 525 5.64 -15.02 5.77
CA THR A 525 4.82 -14.15 6.62
C THR A 525 3.41 -13.92 6.05
N GLN A 526 3.28 -13.86 4.72
CA GLN A 526 1.97 -13.74 4.07
C GLN A 526 1.14 -15.01 4.24
N ARG A 527 1.76 -16.19 4.14
CA ARG A 527 1.08 -17.46 4.40
C ARG A 527 0.67 -17.61 5.86
N GLU A 528 1.50 -17.15 6.80
CA GLU A 528 1.14 -17.10 8.22
C GLU A 528 -0.08 -16.18 8.46
N LYS A 529 -0.09 -14.98 7.87
CA LYS A 529 -1.24 -14.06 7.95
C LYS A 529 -2.52 -14.68 7.35
N PHE A 530 -2.40 -15.31 6.19
CA PHE A 530 -3.53 -15.85 5.43
C PHE A 530 -3.75 -17.34 5.65
N ALA A 531 -3.25 -17.91 6.75
CA ALA A 531 -3.39 -19.32 7.08
C ALA A 531 -4.87 -19.73 7.11
N TRP A 532 -5.74 -18.87 7.63
CA TRP A 532 -7.19 -19.07 7.64
C TRP A 532 -7.76 -19.27 6.24
N ALA A 533 -7.33 -18.48 5.25
CA ALA A 533 -7.83 -18.57 3.88
C ALA A 533 -7.28 -19.79 3.15
N ILE A 534 -6.00 -20.12 3.39
CA ILE A 534 -5.35 -21.31 2.81
C ILE A 534 -6.04 -22.58 3.31
N ALA A 535 -6.47 -22.61 4.58
CA ALA A 535 -7.11 -23.77 5.18
C ALA A 535 -8.56 -24.01 4.71
N ILE A 536 -9.32 -22.95 4.38
CA ILE A 536 -10.77 -23.07 4.12
C ILE A 536 -11.19 -22.90 2.66
N ALA A 537 -10.37 -22.30 1.80
CA ALA A 537 -10.79 -21.96 0.45
C ALA A 537 -10.55 -23.10 -0.52
N GLU A 538 -11.59 -23.51 -1.24
CA GLU A 538 -11.53 -24.49 -2.33
C GLU A 538 -11.33 -23.84 -3.70
N GLU A 539 -11.04 -24.66 -4.71
CA GLU A 539 -10.73 -24.20 -6.08
C GLU A 539 -11.90 -23.51 -6.79
N ASP A 540 -13.12 -23.75 -6.32
CA ASP A 540 -14.38 -23.21 -6.83
C ASP A 540 -14.81 -21.92 -6.12
N PHE A 541 -14.03 -21.42 -5.16
CA PHE A 541 -14.38 -20.21 -4.42
C PHE A 541 -14.60 -19.01 -5.35
N VAL A 542 -15.72 -18.31 -5.13
CA VAL A 542 -16.10 -17.07 -5.78
C VAL A 542 -16.37 -16.01 -4.71
N PHE A 543 -15.65 -14.88 -4.80
CA PHE A 543 -15.88 -13.68 -4.01
C PHE A 543 -17.25 -13.10 -4.35
#